data_AF-A0AAW2V9I6-F1
#
_entry.id   AF-A0AAW2V9I6-F1
#
_cell.length_a   1.000
_cell.length_b   1.000
_cell.length_c   1.000
_cell.angle_alpha   90.00
_cell.angle_beta   90.00
_cell.angle_gamma   90.00
#
_symmetry.space_group_name_H-M   'P 1'
#
loop_
_entity.id
_entity.type
_entity.pdbx_description
1 polymer ?
#
loop_
_entity_poly.entity_id
_entity_poly.type
_entity_poly.pdbx_seq_one_letter_code
_entity_poly.pdbx_strand_id
1 'polypeptide(L)'
;MNNQIRELPNAVRGCPTVSTLLLQWNQELEEIPDGFLAAFMSLKILDLSGCYIKSLPSCLDRHVELRALVLVNCSSLETLPSLWGLAKLQVLVCSGTGISTLPQGMGKLTSLRHLDLSFNLNLEAIPAEVMPGLSKLEYLDMIGNKQLKFTGERGEISTQFKEILSLDQLITLFIGLGSSSCPVETTSNTLVNRMKKLKKFKLFIGFISRGAEAFLAVIRESTRMVIFMDIHQWGERIAWLFANSTSIYFYRCKGLDTMFEKLIASSDEVGSFDTVEILHILGCPDWIGVRSTAKCDMLPSLKYIYLDGLIHLSCFSDLALPLGLKLSELIFISVQNCPQLEELFKIDQNCSIMDVVFPNLKTISLGNCPRLRSVSWQNVVCPHLEVVGVLNCPLLKKLNLTAQNVGTIKKIDGRQEWWDELEWDNDDIKNNLHPCFTPSPWA
;
A
#
# COMPACT_ATOMS: atom_id res chain seq x y z
N MET A 1 -26.96 8.49 -12.18
CA MET A 1 -27.99 8.13 -13.18
C MET A 1 -27.29 7.38 -14.30
N ASN A 2 -27.98 6.52 -15.04
CA ASN A 2 -27.41 5.80 -16.20
C ASN A 2 -28.46 5.89 -17.29
N ASN A 3 -28.53 7.07 -17.89
CA ASN A 3 -29.52 7.41 -18.89
C ASN A 3 -28.88 7.31 -20.28
N GLN A 4 -29.66 7.59 -21.32
CA GLN A 4 -29.22 7.56 -22.72
C GLN A 4 -29.25 8.97 -23.33
N ILE A 5 -28.93 9.99 -22.53
CA ILE A 5 -28.93 11.38 -23.00
C ILE A 5 -27.73 11.53 -23.95
N ARG A 6 -28.03 11.90 -25.20
CA ARG A 6 -27.02 12.14 -26.24
C ARG A 6 -26.70 13.61 -26.39
N GLU A 7 -27.73 14.45 -26.26
CA GLU A 7 -27.62 15.89 -26.43
C GLU A 7 -28.44 16.61 -25.36
N LEU A 8 -27.95 17.78 -24.96
CA LEU A 8 -28.65 18.70 -24.07
C LEU A 8 -29.16 19.90 -24.90
N PRO A 9 -30.31 20.50 -24.53
CA PRO A 9 -30.81 21.65 -25.27
C PRO A 9 -29.85 22.84 -25.12
N ASN A 10 -29.65 23.59 -26.21
CA ASN A 10 -28.73 24.74 -26.24
C ASN A 10 -29.01 25.80 -25.15
N ALA A 11 -30.27 25.94 -24.73
CA ALA A 11 -30.68 26.80 -23.64
C ALA A 11 -31.90 26.22 -22.93
N VAL A 12 -32.01 26.52 -21.64
CA VAL A 12 -33.20 26.23 -20.83
C VAL A 12 -33.65 27.53 -20.19
N ARG A 13 -34.97 27.68 -19.98
CA ARG A 13 -35.49 28.81 -19.19
C ARG A 13 -34.86 28.74 -17.80
N GLY A 14 -34.37 29.87 -17.30
CA GLY A 14 -33.61 29.92 -16.04
C GLY A 14 -34.23 29.11 -14.90
N CYS A 15 -33.41 28.25 -14.30
CA CYS A 15 -33.75 27.35 -13.19
C CYS A 15 -32.96 27.77 -11.93
N PRO A 16 -33.25 28.94 -11.34
CA PRO A 16 -32.39 29.54 -10.30
C PRO A 16 -32.42 28.80 -8.97
N THR A 17 -33.31 27.83 -8.78
CA THR A 17 -33.45 27.06 -7.53
C THR A 17 -32.70 25.72 -7.54
N VAL A 18 -32.31 25.23 -8.72
CA VAL A 18 -31.65 23.94 -8.85
C VAL A 18 -30.25 24.03 -8.26
N SER A 19 -30.01 23.23 -7.23
CA SER A 19 -28.71 23.18 -6.53
C SER A 19 -27.85 21.98 -6.95
N THR A 20 -28.45 20.96 -7.55
CA THR A 20 -27.77 19.70 -7.86
C THR A 20 -28.18 19.24 -9.24
N LEU A 21 -27.20 19.02 -10.10
CA LEU A 21 -27.38 18.53 -11.46
C LEU A 21 -26.53 17.26 -11.62
N LEU A 22 -27.21 16.14 -11.78
CA LEU A 22 -26.61 14.83 -11.93
C LEU A 22 -26.83 14.37 -13.38
N LEU A 23 -25.75 14.22 -14.12
CA LEU A 23 -25.75 13.83 -15.53
C LEU A 23 -24.79 12.67 -15.78
N GLN A 24 -24.32 11.99 -14.73
CA GLN A 24 -23.38 10.90 -14.84
C GLN A 24 -23.92 9.73 -15.69
N TRP A 25 -23.01 8.94 -16.23
CA TRP A 25 -23.19 7.76 -17.07
C TRP A 25 -24.14 7.98 -18.25
N ASN A 26 -24.02 9.13 -18.91
CA ASN A 26 -24.56 9.35 -20.25
C ASN A 26 -23.41 9.22 -21.26
N GLN A 27 -23.13 7.98 -21.66
CA GLN A 27 -21.94 7.62 -22.44
C GLN A 27 -21.91 8.18 -23.87
N GLU A 28 -23.04 8.70 -24.36
CA GLU A 28 -23.15 9.34 -25.67
C GLU A 28 -23.21 10.89 -25.56
N LEU A 29 -23.14 11.46 -24.35
CA LEU A 29 -23.14 12.90 -24.16
C LEU A 29 -21.75 13.47 -24.42
N GLU A 30 -21.58 14.13 -25.56
CA GLU A 30 -20.28 14.68 -26.01
C GLU A 30 -20.03 16.13 -25.59
N GLU A 31 -21.09 16.92 -25.39
CA GLU A 31 -20.98 18.36 -25.15
C GLU A 31 -22.02 18.82 -24.13
N ILE A 32 -21.66 19.88 -23.40
CA ILE A 32 -22.58 20.60 -22.51
C ILE A 32 -22.64 22.05 -23.01
N PRO A 33 -23.76 22.46 -23.63
CA PRO A 33 -23.87 23.82 -24.14
C PRO A 33 -23.75 24.87 -23.03
N ASP A 34 -23.03 25.97 -23.30
CA ASP A 34 -22.88 27.08 -22.34
C ASP A 34 -24.25 27.63 -21.88
N GLY A 35 -25.21 27.73 -22.81
CA GLY A 35 -26.57 28.21 -22.52
C GLY A 35 -27.40 27.23 -21.70
N PHE A 36 -27.10 25.93 -21.76
CA PHE A 36 -27.71 24.93 -20.88
C PHE A 36 -27.26 25.17 -19.44
N LEU A 37 -25.94 25.23 -19.23
CA LEU A 37 -25.39 25.37 -17.88
C LEU A 37 -25.76 26.73 -17.26
N ALA A 38 -25.80 27.79 -18.07
CA ALA A 38 -26.18 29.13 -17.64
C ALA A 38 -27.61 29.23 -17.05
N ALA A 39 -28.48 28.24 -17.27
CA ALA A 39 -29.79 28.20 -16.62
C ALA A 39 -29.70 27.95 -15.10
N PHE A 40 -28.59 27.41 -14.60
CA PHE A 40 -28.45 26.87 -13.23
C PHE A 40 -27.50 27.69 -12.35
N MET A 41 -27.70 29.01 -12.24
CA MET A 41 -26.76 29.91 -11.54
C MET A 41 -26.60 29.66 -10.02
N SER A 42 -27.51 28.90 -9.38
CA SER A 42 -27.41 28.52 -7.96
C SER A 42 -26.88 27.09 -7.76
N LEU A 43 -26.30 26.50 -8.82
CA LEU A 43 -25.79 25.13 -8.79
C LEU A 43 -24.65 25.00 -7.77
N LYS A 44 -24.76 23.99 -6.90
CA LYS A 44 -23.78 23.65 -5.88
C LYS A 44 -23.05 22.35 -6.22
N ILE A 45 -23.71 21.43 -6.91
CA ILE A 45 -23.16 20.11 -7.26
C ILE A 45 -23.41 19.84 -8.74
N LEU A 46 -22.33 19.56 -9.47
CA LEU A 46 -22.37 19.09 -10.85
C LEU A 46 -21.61 17.76 -10.95
N ASP A 47 -22.31 16.70 -11.33
CA ASP A 47 -21.72 15.38 -11.57
C ASP A 47 -21.93 14.97 -13.04
N LEU A 48 -20.82 14.81 -13.76
CA LEU A 48 -20.74 14.45 -15.17
C LEU A 48 -19.98 13.14 -15.39
N SER A 49 -19.76 12.37 -14.32
CA SER A 49 -18.92 11.15 -14.35
C SER A 49 -19.37 10.18 -15.43
N GLY A 50 -18.45 9.55 -16.15
CA GLY A 50 -18.74 8.51 -17.14
C GLY A 50 -19.49 9.02 -18.38
N CYS A 51 -19.46 10.33 -18.64
CA CYS A 51 -19.90 10.93 -19.91
C CYS A 51 -18.74 10.98 -20.91
N TYR A 52 -19.06 11.07 -22.20
CA TYR A 52 -18.07 11.20 -23.28
C TYR A 52 -17.73 12.66 -23.62
N ILE A 53 -17.84 13.54 -22.62
CA ILE A 53 -17.63 14.97 -22.81
C ILE A 53 -16.19 15.26 -23.24
N LYS A 54 -16.04 16.06 -24.31
CA LYS A 54 -14.71 16.46 -24.82
C LYS A 54 -14.16 17.71 -24.13
N SER A 55 -15.06 18.57 -23.66
CA SER A 55 -14.75 19.81 -22.95
C SER A 55 -15.85 20.15 -21.95
N LEU A 56 -15.51 20.97 -20.96
CA LEU A 56 -16.49 21.62 -20.09
C LEU A 56 -16.86 23.00 -20.67
N PRO A 57 -18.08 23.49 -20.40
CA PRO A 57 -18.55 24.77 -20.90
C PRO A 57 -17.65 25.92 -20.40
N SER A 58 -17.43 26.91 -21.27
CA SER A 58 -16.56 28.05 -20.98
C SER A 58 -17.09 28.93 -19.85
N CYS A 59 -18.42 28.92 -19.65
CA CYS A 59 -19.12 29.69 -18.62
C CYS A 59 -19.11 29.03 -17.22
N LEU A 60 -18.44 27.89 -17.05
CA LEU A 60 -18.42 27.17 -15.78
C LEU A 60 -17.89 28.03 -14.63
N ASP A 61 -16.88 28.88 -14.89
CA ASP A 61 -16.28 29.82 -13.93
C ASP A 61 -17.27 30.81 -13.29
N ARG A 62 -18.43 31.05 -13.93
CA ARG A 62 -19.51 31.92 -13.42
C ARG A 62 -20.37 31.27 -12.35
N HIS A 63 -20.27 29.96 -12.15
CA HIS A 63 -21.06 29.21 -11.16
C HIS A 63 -20.45 29.35 -9.76
N VAL A 64 -20.44 30.57 -9.23
CA VAL A 64 -19.75 30.94 -7.98
C VAL A 64 -20.28 30.21 -6.73
N GLU A 65 -21.48 29.61 -6.81
CA GLU A 65 -22.05 28.78 -5.74
C GLU A 65 -21.61 27.31 -5.79
N LEU A 66 -20.88 26.89 -6.82
CA LEU A 66 -20.46 25.51 -7.00
C LEU A 66 -19.51 25.08 -5.87
N ARG A 67 -19.83 23.93 -5.27
CA ARG A 67 -19.10 23.32 -4.14
C ARG A 67 -18.49 21.99 -4.52
N ALA A 68 -19.10 21.26 -5.45
CA ALA A 68 -18.59 19.99 -5.95
C ALA A 68 -18.70 19.90 -7.47
N LEU A 69 -17.58 19.55 -8.10
CA LEU A 69 -17.49 19.17 -9.52
C LEU A 69 -16.90 17.77 -9.61
N VAL A 70 -17.66 16.83 -10.19
CA VAL A 70 -17.30 15.41 -10.25
C VAL A 70 -17.28 14.93 -11.70
N LEU A 71 -16.11 14.43 -12.14
CA LEU A 71 -15.78 14.10 -13.52
C LEU A 71 -15.09 12.72 -13.61
N VAL A 72 -15.54 11.73 -12.83
CA VAL A 72 -14.89 10.41 -12.80
C VAL A 72 -15.06 9.71 -14.15
N ASN A 73 -14.00 9.15 -14.71
CA ASN A 73 -14.01 8.40 -15.97
C ASN A 73 -14.54 9.18 -17.19
N CYS A 74 -14.33 10.49 -17.24
CA CYS A 74 -14.54 11.30 -18.45
C CYS A 74 -13.28 11.24 -19.33
N SER A 75 -12.99 10.06 -19.91
CA SER A 75 -11.71 9.80 -20.60
C SER A 75 -11.43 10.69 -21.81
N SER A 76 -12.47 11.24 -22.43
CA SER A 76 -12.37 12.15 -23.58
C SER A 76 -12.13 13.62 -23.19
N LEU A 77 -12.19 13.95 -21.90
CA LEU A 77 -11.96 15.30 -21.40
C LEU A 77 -10.45 15.56 -21.29
N GLU A 78 -9.88 16.19 -22.31
CA GLU A 78 -8.42 16.41 -22.42
C GLU A 78 -7.95 17.70 -21.73
N THR A 79 -8.85 18.63 -21.45
CA THR A 79 -8.53 19.90 -20.80
C THR A 79 -9.62 20.32 -19.83
N LEU A 80 -9.23 21.08 -18.80
CA LEU A 80 -10.16 21.77 -17.92
C LEU A 80 -10.20 23.26 -18.30
N PRO A 81 -11.39 23.91 -18.26
CA PRO A 81 -11.49 25.35 -18.43
C PRO A 81 -10.91 26.05 -17.18
N SER A 82 -10.91 27.37 -17.20
CA SER A 82 -10.57 28.15 -16.01
C SER A 82 -11.53 27.83 -14.86
N LEU A 83 -10.98 27.40 -13.71
CA LEU A 83 -11.79 27.07 -12.53
C LEU A 83 -11.66 28.11 -11.40
N TRP A 84 -10.75 29.08 -11.51
CA TRP A 84 -10.44 30.02 -10.42
C TRP A 84 -11.61 30.91 -9.98
N GLY A 85 -12.64 31.10 -10.82
CA GLY A 85 -13.89 31.78 -10.45
C GLY A 85 -14.75 31.02 -9.42
N LEU A 86 -14.51 29.71 -9.27
CA LEU A 86 -15.24 28.81 -8.36
C LEU A 86 -14.72 28.92 -6.92
N ALA A 87 -14.75 30.12 -6.33
CA ALA A 87 -14.15 30.39 -5.01
C ALA A 87 -14.75 29.57 -3.85
N LYS A 88 -15.96 29.00 -4.02
CA LYS A 88 -16.64 28.13 -3.05
C LYS A 88 -16.42 26.64 -3.31
N LEU A 89 -15.69 26.25 -4.35
CA LEU A 89 -15.45 24.86 -4.68
C LEU A 89 -14.66 24.18 -3.55
N GLN A 90 -15.20 23.07 -3.05
CA GLN A 90 -14.65 22.29 -1.95
C GLN A 90 -14.20 20.90 -2.42
N VAL A 91 -14.86 20.36 -3.44
CA VAL A 91 -14.60 19.03 -4.00
C VAL A 91 -14.39 19.15 -5.50
N LEU A 92 -13.23 18.70 -5.98
CA LEU A 92 -12.94 18.53 -7.40
C LEU A 92 -12.43 17.11 -7.61
N VAL A 93 -13.18 16.32 -8.38
CA VAL A 93 -12.81 14.94 -8.72
C VAL A 93 -12.67 14.85 -10.23
N CYS A 94 -11.45 14.63 -10.70
CA CYS A 94 -11.09 14.44 -12.10
C CYS A 94 -10.31 13.12 -12.25
N SER A 95 -10.82 12.04 -11.67
CA SER A 95 -10.19 10.72 -11.76
C SER A 95 -10.45 10.08 -13.12
N GLY A 96 -9.44 9.51 -13.76
CA GLY A 96 -9.60 8.77 -15.02
C GLY A 96 -10.06 9.63 -16.21
N THR A 97 -9.63 10.89 -16.25
CA THR A 97 -9.88 11.79 -17.38
C THR A 97 -8.71 11.81 -18.36
N GLY A 98 -8.89 12.49 -19.50
CA GLY A 98 -7.85 12.65 -20.52
C GLY A 98 -6.86 13.80 -20.24
N ILE A 99 -6.99 14.51 -19.11
CA ILE A 99 -6.27 15.76 -18.87
C ILE A 99 -4.76 15.57 -18.91
N SER A 100 -4.09 16.47 -19.64
CA SER A 100 -2.63 16.49 -19.75
C SER A 100 -1.97 17.57 -18.89
N THR A 101 -2.72 18.64 -18.55
CA THR A 101 -2.26 19.76 -17.75
C THR A 101 -3.36 20.28 -16.82
N LEU A 102 -2.97 20.96 -15.74
CA LEU A 102 -3.89 21.67 -14.86
C LEU A 102 -4.11 23.11 -15.37
N PRO A 103 -5.33 23.66 -15.29
CA PRO A 103 -5.64 24.98 -15.82
C PRO A 103 -4.95 26.10 -15.01
N GLN A 104 -4.64 27.21 -15.68
CA GLN A 104 -4.06 28.38 -15.02
C GLN A 104 -4.97 28.87 -13.88
N GLY A 105 -4.35 29.22 -12.75
CA GLY A 105 -5.06 29.74 -11.59
C GLY A 105 -5.72 28.68 -10.71
N MET A 106 -5.47 27.38 -10.94
CA MET A 106 -5.97 26.31 -10.07
C MET A 106 -5.59 26.49 -8.58
N GLY A 107 -4.40 27.05 -8.30
CA GLY A 107 -4.00 27.41 -6.94
C GLY A 107 -4.88 28.48 -6.26
N LYS A 108 -5.76 29.18 -6.99
CA LYS A 108 -6.72 30.15 -6.42
C LYS A 108 -7.96 29.50 -5.81
N LEU A 109 -8.13 28.17 -5.93
CA LEU A 109 -9.21 27.40 -5.31
C LEU A 109 -8.99 27.25 -3.80
N THR A 110 -8.93 28.35 -3.08
CA THR A 110 -8.56 28.42 -1.65
C THR A 110 -9.57 27.77 -0.69
N SER A 111 -10.75 27.41 -1.18
CA SER A 111 -11.76 26.64 -0.43
C SER A 111 -11.69 25.14 -0.66
N LEU A 112 -10.84 24.67 -1.58
CA LEU A 112 -10.76 23.26 -1.96
C LEU A 112 -10.25 22.43 -0.80
N ARG A 113 -10.99 21.36 -0.47
CA ARG A 113 -10.67 20.41 0.60
C ARG A 113 -10.37 19.02 0.06
N HIS A 114 -10.96 18.66 -1.07
CA HIS A 114 -10.82 17.35 -1.70
C HIS A 114 -10.45 17.53 -3.17
N LEU A 115 -9.28 17.01 -3.53
CA LEU A 115 -8.78 16.98 -4.90
C LEU A 115 -8.40 15.55 -5.27
N ASP A 116 -9.09 14.99 -6.25
CA ASP A 116 -8.77 13.70 -6.84
C ASP A 116 -8.37 13.91 -8.31
N LEU A 117 -7.10 13.67 -8.61
CA LEU A 117 -6.49 13.68 -9.93
C LEU A 117 -5.94 12.30 -10.28
N SER A 118 -6.46 11.23 -9.68
CA SER A 118 -5.97 9.87 -9.90
C SER A 118 -6.21 9.39 -11.33
N PHE A 119 -5.38 8.46 -11.80
CA PHE A 119 -5.52 7.78 -13.08
C PHE A 119 -5.59 8.68 -14.33
N ASN A 120 -5.02 9.90 -14.29
CA ASN A 120 -4.83 10.71 -15.49
C ASN A 120 -3.50 10.34 -16.17
N LEU A 121 -3.58 9.40 -17.11
CA LEU A 121 -2.41 8.79 -17.74
C LEU A 121 -1.54 9.80 -18.53
N ASN A 122 -2.11 10.93 -18.92
CA ASN A 122 -1.46 11.97 -19.71
C ASN A 122 -1.01 13.18 -18.86
N LEU A 123 -1.33 13.25 -17.57
CA LEU A 123 -1.02 14.42 -16.74
C LEU A 123 0.49 14.53 -16.50
N GLU A 124 1.14 15.48 -17.16
CA GLU A 124 2.61 15.55 -17.24
C GLU A 124 3.26 16.23 -16.04
N ALA A 125 2.64 17.28 -15.51
CA ALA A 125 3.18 18.06 -14.43
C ALA A 125 2.10 18.72 -13.57
N ILE A 126 2.46 18.95 -12.31
CA ILE A 126 1.76 19.88 -11.43
C ILE A 126 2.56 21.19 -11.47
N PRO A 127 2.00 22.29 -12.02
CA PRO A 127 2.71 23.57 -12.06
C PRO A 127 3.09 24.04 -10.65
N ALA A 128 4.24 24.71 -10.55
CA ALA A 128 4.61 25.44 -9.34
C ALA A 128 3.47 26.43 -9.00
N GLU A 129 3.27 26.72 -7.71
CA GLU A 129 2.20 27.58 -7.17
C GLU A 129 0.81 26.92 -7.03
N VAL A 130 0.51 25.81 -7.70
CA VAL A 130 -0.79 25.14 -7.54
C VAL A 130 -0.94 24.63 -6.11
N MET A 131 0.00 23.80 -5.65
CA MET A 131 -0.10 23.16 -4.34
C MET A 131 -0.09 24.18 -3.19
N PRO A 132 0.85 25.14 -3.10
CA PRO A 132 0.85 26.15 -2.04
C PRO A 132 -0.45 26.97 -1.94
N GLY A 133 -1.15 27.19 -3.06
CA GLY A 133 -2.43 27.91 -3.07
C GLY A 133 -3.61 27.14 -2.45
N LEU A 134 -3.55 25.80 -2.45
CA LEU A 134 -4.59 24.92 -1.90
C LEU A 134 -4.44 24.72 -0.38
N SER A 135 -4.32 25.82 0.37
CA SER A 135 -4.03 25.84 1.82
C SER A 135 -5.04 25.10 2.72
N LYS A 136 -6.27 24.85 2.24
CA LYS A 136 -7.32 24.11 2.97
C LYS A 136 -7.46 22.65 2.52
N LEU A 137 -6.57 22.16 1.67
CA LEU A 137 -6.66 20.82 1.13
C LEU A 137 -6.45 19.77 2.24
N GLU A 138 -7.40 18.87 2.37
CA GLU A 138 -7.43 17.79 3.37
C GLU A 138 -7.17 16.42 2.73
N TYR A 139 -7.61 16.25 1.48
CA TYR A 139 -7.51 15.02 0.71
C TYR A 139 -6.89 15.31 -0.66
N LEU A 140 -5.83 14.57 -0.99
CA LEU A 140 -5.20 14.57 -2.29
C LEU A 140 -4.97 13.14 -2.78
N ASP A 141 -5.52 12.81 -3.95
CA ASP A 141 -5.21 11.59 -4.68
C ASP A 141 -4.61 11.91 -6.05
N MET A 142 -3.44 11.35 -6.32
CA MET A 142 -2.72 11.43 -7.58
C MET A 142 -2.10 10.07 -7.96
N ILE A 143 -2.64 8.96 -7.45
CA ILE A 143 -2.23 7.61 -7.87
C ILE A 143 -2.50 7.41 -9.36
N GLY A 144 -1.68 6.60 -10.04
CA GLY A 144 -1.95 6.18 -11.41
C GLY A 144 -1.62 7.23 -12.49
N ASN A 145 -1.06 8.38 -12.11
CA ASN A 145 -0.50 9.34 -13.05
C ASN A 145 0.90 8.90 -13.47
N LYS A 146 1.02 8.25 -14.63
CA LYS A 146 2.29 7.62 -15.08
C LYS A 146 3.37 8.63 -15.47
N GLN A 147 3.00 9.83 -15.88
CA GLN A 147 3.94 10.87 -16.31
C GLN A 147 4.42 11.72 -15.13
N LEU A 148 3.63 11.82 -14.05
CA LEU A 148 4.02 12.55 -12.86
C LEU A 148 5.18 11.84 -12.16
N LYS A 149 6.27 12.60 -11.96
CA LYS A 149 7.44 12.16 -11.21
C LYS A 149 7.63 13.08 -10.02
N PHE A 150 7.65 12.49 -8.83
CA PHE A 150 7.84 13.23 -7.58
C PHE A 150 9.22 13.06 -6.99
N THR A 151 10.09 12.33 -7.69
CA THR A 151 11.47 12.03 -7.34
C THR A 151 12.34 12.08 -8.58
N GLY A 152 13.57 12.58 -8.43
CA GLY A 152 14.58 12.53 -9.48
C GLY A 152 15.27 11.17 -9.62
N GLU A 153 16.21 11.08 -10.56
CA GLU A 153 16.89 9.82 -10.90
C GLU A 153 17.69 9.24 -9.73
N ARG A 154 18.24 10.10 -8.86
CA ARG A 154 19.02 9.69 -7.68
C ARG A 154 18.16 9.55 -6.43
N GLY A 155 16.84 9.59 -6.56
CA GLY A 155 15.89 9.49 -5.45
C GLY A 155 15.69 10.79 -4.68
N GLU A 156 16.24 11.91 -5.14
CA GLU A 156 15.97 13.21 -4.53
C GLU A 156 14.50 13.58 -4.68
N ILE A 157 13.89 14.03 -3.59
CA ILE A 157 12.50 14.45 -3.59
C ILE A 157 12.35 15.76 -4.37
N SER A 158 11.42 15.79 -5.33
CA SER A 158 11.08 16.95 -6.16
C SER A 158 10.54 18.13 -5.33
N THR A 159 10.64 19.35 -5.87
CA THR A 159 10.05 20.54 -5.26
C THR A 159 8.52 20.41 -5.12
N GLN A 160 7.86 19.82 -6.12
CA GLN A 160 6.41 19.60 -6.12
C GLN A 160 5.98 18.70 -4.95
N PHE A 161 6.72 17.63 -4.68
CA PHE A 161 6.42 16.77 -3.54
C PHE A 161 6.66 17.48 -2.21
N LYS A 162 7.70 18.32 -2.11
CA LYS A 162 7.92 19.16 -0.92
C LYS A 162 6.76 20.13 -0.69
N GLU A 163 6.23 20.75 -1.75
CA GLU A 163 5.06 21.63 -1.67
C GLU A 163 3.82 20.87 -1.18
N ILE A 164 3.55 19.67 -1.69
CA ILE A 164 2.45 18.80 -1.21
C ILE A 164 2.61 18.50 0.29
N LEU A 165 3.84 18.16 0.69
CA LEU A 165 4.16 17.85 2.07
C LEU A 165 4.15 19.09 2.98
N SER A 166 4.21 20.31 2.43
CA SER A 166 4.05 21.56 3.19
C SER A 166 2.59 21.91 3.50
N LEU A 167 1.62 21.20 2.94
CA LEU A 167 0.19 21.44 3.20
C LEU A 167 -0.20 21.02 4.61
N ASP A 168 -0.40 22.00 5.49
CA ASP A 168 -0.66 21.75 6.92
C ASP A 168 -1.99 21.01 7.20
N GLN A 169 -3.02 21.27 6.40
CA GLN A 169 -4.36 20.66 6.56
C GLN A 169 -4.48 19.28 5.92
N LEU A 170 -3.50 18.86 5.12
CA LEU A 170 -3.57 17.60 4.39
C LEU A 170 -3.47 16.43 5.37
N ILE A 171 -4.51 15.59 5.39
CA ILE A 171 -4.68 14.43 6.28
C ILE A 171 -4.72 13.10 5.51
N THR A 172 -5.07 13.13 4.22
CA THR A 172 -5.10 11.97 3.33
C THR A 172 -4.27 12.25 2.08
N LEU A 173 -3.28 11.41 1.81
CA LEU A 173 -2.39 11.55 0.65
C LEU A 173 -2.18 10.22 -0.06
N PHE A 174 -2.65 10.13 -1.29
CA PHE A 174 -2.45 8.99 -2.17
C PHE A 174 -1.63 9.43 -3.39
N ILE A 175 -0.44 8.85 -3.57
CA ILE A 175 0.50 9.31 -4.58
C ILE A 175 1.44 8.19 -5.05
N GLY A 176 1.69 8.16 -6.37
CA GLY A 176 2.78 7.38 -6.95
C GLY A 176 3.99 8.27 -7.22
N LEU A 177 5.18 7.87 -6.80
CA LEU A 177 6.40 8.68 -6.93
C LEU A 177 7.13 8.48 -8.25
N GLY A 178 6.91 7.34 -8.92
CA GLY A 178 7.32 7.11 -10.31
C GLY A 178 8.84 6.99 -10.55
N SER A 179 9.58 6.42 -9.60
CA SER A 179 11.05 6.21 -9.73
C SER A 179 11.48 4.80 -9.35
N SER A 180 12.46 4.27 -10.09
CA SER A 180 13.17 3.02 -9.78
C SER A 180 14.15 3.15 -8.61
N SER A 181 14.40 4.39 -8.16
CA SER A 181 15.23 4.72 -7.02
C SER A 181 14.33 5.11 -5.85
N CYS A 182 14.58 4.52 -4.68
CA CYS A 182 13.84 4.85 -3.47
C CYS A 182 14.14 6.29 -3.03
N PRO A 183 13.11 7.08 -2.66
CA PRO A 183 13.32 8.47 -2.32
C PRO A 183 14.14 8.67 -1.04
N VAL A 184 15.06 9.63 -1.09
CA VAL A 184 15.93 10.03 0.00
C VAL A 184 15.38 11.27 0.68
N GLU A 185 15.29 11.25 2.01
CA GLU A 185 15.05 12.46 2.80
C GLU A 185 16.28 13.40 2.74
N THR A 186 16.07 14.62 2.25
CA THR A 186 17.15 15.61 2.06
C THR A 186 17.40 16.53 3.26
N THR A 187 16.52 16.51 4.27
CA THR A 187 16.54 17.43 5.44
C THR A 187 16.28 16.65 6.72
N SER A 188 16.95 17.00 7.83
CA SER A 188 16.84 16.22 9.08
C SER A 188 15.40 16.13 9.62
N ASN A 189 14.84 14.92 9.64
CA ASN A 189 13.59 14.48 10.30
C ASN A 189 12.31 15.28 10.00
N THR A 190 12.27 16.12 8.98
CA THR A 190 11.08 16.90 8.62
C THR A 190 10.01 16.03 7.98
N LEU A 191 10.41 15.05 7.15
CA LEU A 191 9.46 14.16 6.47
C LEU A 191 8.85 13.17 7.46
N VAL A 192 9.65 12.62 8.37
CA VAL A 192 9.17 11.76 9.47
C VAL A 192 8.03 12.44 10.23
N ASN A 193 8.25 13.68 10.66
CA ASN A 193 7.25 14.46 11.39
C ASN A 193 6.02 14.77 10.55
N ARG A 194 6.21 15.00 9.24
CA ARG A 194 5.09 15.24 8.34
C ARG A 194 4.24 13.98 8.13
N MET A 195 4.86 12.82 7.92
CA MET A 195 4.16 11.54 7.76
C MET A 195 3.36 11.16 9.01
N LYS A 196 3.87 11.50 10.22
CA LYS A 196 3.14 11.33 11.48
C LYS A 196 1.83 12.14 11.56
N LYS A 197 1.71 13.26 10.84
CA LYS A 197 0.48 14.07 10.80
C LYS A 197 -0.60 13.49 9.86
N LEU A 198 -0.22 12.67 8.89
CA LEU A 198 -1.16 12.05 7.95
C LEU A 198 -1.95 10.95 8.64
N LYS A 199 -3.28 10.99 8.51
CA LYS A 199 -4.19 9.96 9.03
C LYS A 199 -4.31 8.79 8.06
N LYS A 200 -4.24 9.09 6.76
CA LYS A 200 -4.28 8.09 5.69
C LYS A 200 -3.23 8.42 4.64
N PHE A 201 -2.50 7.42 4.17
CA PHE A 201 -1.66 7.58 2.99
C PHE A 201 -1.43 6.26 2.27
N LYS A 202 -1.16 6.38 0.98
CA LYS A 202 -0.75 5.30 0.10
C LYS A 202 0.37 5.84 -0.78
N LEU A 203 1.59 5.38 -0.52
CA LEU A 203 2.76 5.74 -1.29
C LEU A 203 3.13 4.56 -2.20
N PHE A 204 3.04 4.77 -3.51
CA PHE A 204 3.52 3.82 -4.51
C PHE A 204 4.88 4.27 -5.02
N ILE A 205 5.91 3.44 -4.83
CA ILE A 205 7.30 3.77 -5.16
C ILE A 205 7.79 2.71 -6.12
N GLY A 206 8.24 3.15 -7.30
CA GLY A 206 8.54 2.24 -8.40
C GLY A 206 7.55 2.30 -9.54
N PHE A 207 7.68 1.34 -10.45
CA PHE A 207 6.81 1.19 -11.60
C PHE A 207 6.02 -0.10 -11.49
N ILE A 208 4.74 -0.05 -11.86
CA ILE A 208 3.95 -1.28 -12.02
C ILE A 208 4.46 -1.99 -13.26
N SER A 209 5.00 -3.18 -13.07
CA SER A 209 5.50 -4.04 -14.11
C SER A 209 4.50 -5.15 -14.45
N ARG A 210 4.68 -5.79 -15.61
CA ARG A 210 3.85 -6.94 -16.02
C ARG A 210 3.97 -8.08 -15.00
N GLY A 211 2.84 -8.66 -14.60
CA GLY A 211 2.79 -9.74 -13.60
C GLY A 211 2.57 -9.26 -12.16
N ALA A 212 2.45 -7.94 -11.94
CA ALA A 212 2.14 -7.39 -10.62
C ALA A 212 0.66 -7.56 -10.22
N GLU A 213 -0.22 -8.02 -11.11
CA GLU A 213 -1.66 -8.14 -10.85
C GLU A 213 -1.95 -9.04 -9.65
N ALA A 214 -1.29 -10.20 -9.59
CA ALA A 214 -1.41 -11.12 -8.46
C ALA A 214 -0.92 -10.50 -7.15
N PHE A 215 0.17 -9.72 -7.21
CA PHE A 215 0.69 -9.00 -6.04
C PHE A 215 -0.27 -7.90 -5.58
N LEU A 216 -0.80 -7.09 -6.50
CA LEU A 216 -1.77 -6.05 -6.18
C LEU A 216 -3.05 -6.64 -5.59
N ALA A 217 -3.46 -7.85 -6.02
CA ALA A 217 -4.62 -8.54 -5.49
C ALA A 217 -4.46 -9.03 -4.04
N VAL A 218 -3.22 -9.28 -3.59
CA VAL A 218 -2.94 -9.71 -2.19
C VAL A 218 -2.66 -8.53 -1.25
N ILE A 219 -2.56 -7.31 -1.77
CA ILE A 219 -2.45 -6.11 -0.95
C ILE A 219 -3.75 -5.93 -0.17
N ARG A 220 -3.64 -5.98 1.15
CA ARG A 220 -4.77 -5.68 2.04
C ARG A 220 -4.87 -4.18 2.21
N GLU A 221 -6.05 -3.64 1.93
CA GLU A 221 -6.37 -2.24 2.16
C GLU A 221 -6.03 -1.84 3.60
N SER A 222 -5.23 -0.79 3.72
CA SER A 222 -4.67 -0.29 4.96
C SER A 222 -4.68 1.22 4.93
N THR A 223 -4.85 1.85 6.09
CA THR A 223 -4.96 3.31 6.16
C THR A 223 -3.65 4.00 5.81
N ARG A 224 -2.50 3.41 6.16
CA ARG A 224 -1.16 4.00 6.03
C ARG A 224 -0.20 3.00 5.39
N MET A 225 -0.13 3.05 4.08
CA MET A 225 0.48 2.01 3.26
C MET A 225 1.65 2.55 2.44
N VAL A 226 2.74 1.78 2.38
CA VAL A 226 3.85 2.02 1.46
C VAL A 226 4.11 0.76 0.64
N ILE A 227 4.16 0.92 -0.68
CA ILE A 227 4.40 -0.17 -1.62
C ILE A 227 5.63 0.18 -2.45
N PHE A 228 6.64 -0.67 -2.37
CA PHE A 228 7.84 -0.64 -3.18
C PHE A 228 7.73 -1.68 -4.29
N MET A 229 7.94 -1.26 -5.54
CA MET A 229 7.86 -2.12 -6.72
C MET A 229 9.11 -1.96 -7.58
N ASP A 230 9.80 -3.07 -7.86
CA ASP A 230 10.96 -3.08 -8.77
C ASP A 230 12.05 -2.05 -8.39
N ILE A 231 12.27 -1.85 -7.09
CA ILE A 231 13.30 -0.94 -6.58
C ILE A 231 14.66 -1.64 -6.59
N HIS A 232 15.66 -0.96 -7.14
CA HIS A 232 17.03 -1.50 -7.24
C HIS A 232 18.07 -0.62 -6.56
N GLN A 233 17.72 0.62 -6.22
CA GLN A 233 18.61 1.57 -5.54
C GLN A 233 17.89 2.15 -4.34
N TRP A 234 18.50 2.03 -3.16
CA TRP A 234 17.93 2.48 -1.90
C TRP A 234 18.60 3.75 -1.41
N GLY A 235 17.77 4.73 -1.05
CA GLY A 235 18.23 5.97 -0.47
C GLY A 235 18.93 5.80 0.88
N GLU A 236 19.78 6.75 1.25
CA GLU A 236 20.47 6.77 2.56
C GLU A 236 19.52 7.06 3.74
N ARG A 237 18.41 7.77 3.50
CA ARG A 237 17.46 8.20 4.53
C ARG A 237 16.04 7.88 4.12
N ILE A 238 15.62 6.65 4.40
CA ILE A 238 14.32 6.08 3.99
C ILE A 238 13.38 5.82 5.16
N ALA A 239 13.83 6.06 6.38
CA ALA A 239 13.07 5.79 7.60
C ALA A 239 11.71 6.52 7.64
N TRP A 240 11.59 7.68 6.98
CA TRP A 240 10.33 8.41 6.84
C TRP A 240 9.22 7.61 6.13
N LEU A 241 9.57 6.61 5.31
CA LEU A 241 8.61 5.70 4.66
C LEU A 241 8.05 4.65 5.62
N PHE A 242 8.74 4.38 6.71
CA PHE A 242 8.28 3.49 7.77
C PHE A 242 7.56 4.27 8.87
N ALA A 243 7.86 5.57 9.01
CA ALA A 243 7.25 6.44 10.00
C ALA A 243 5.72 6.51 9.82
N ASN A 244 4.99 6.07 10.86
CA ASN A 244 3.53 6.05 10.90
C ASN A 244 2.88 5.10 9.86
N SER A 245 3.66 4.23 9.21
CA SER A 245 3.13 3.23 8.27
C SER A 245 2.56 2.04 9.03
N THR A 246 1.41 1.51 8.59
CA THR A 246 0.81 0.29 9.13
C THR A 246 1.11 -0.93 8.28
N SER A 247 1.34 -0.75 6.99
CA SER A 247 1.59 -1.86 6.06
C SER A 247 2.65 -1.50 5.04
N ILE A 248 3.66 -2.36 4.93
CA ILE A 248 4.79 -2.18 4.04
C ILE A 248 4.91 -3.39 3.14
N TYR A 249 4.93 -3.12 1.83
CA TYR A 249 4.98 -4.13 0.80
C TYR A 249 6.21 -3.93 -0.09
N PHE A 250 6.93 -5.00 -0.37
CA PHE A 250 8.05 -5.05 -1.30
C PHE A 250 7.75 -6.07 -2.39
N TYR A 251 7.83 -5.63 -3.65
CA TYR A 251 7.64 -6.47 -4.83
C TYR A 251 8.86 -6.36 -5.73
N ARG A 252 9.54 -7.49 -5.97
CA ARG A 252 10.70 -7.61 -6.87
C ARG A 252 11.80 -6.57 -6.64
N CYS A 253 11.99 -6.23 -5.38
CA CYS A 253 13.03 -5.31 -4.97
C CYS A 253 14.39 -6.04 -4.82
N LYS A 254 15.48 -5.34 -5.15
CA LYS A 254 16.85 -5.83 -5.00
C LYS A 254 17.58 -5.03 -3.92
N GLY A 255 18.57 -5.64 -3.26
CA GLY A 255 19.37 -4.96 -2.23
C GLY A 255 18.60 -4.63 -0.94
N LEU A 256 17.58 -5.42 -0.58
CA LEU A 256 16.81 -5.21 0.64
C LEU A 256 17.66 -5.36 1.91
N ASP A 257 18.67 -6.21 1.88
CA ASP A 257 19.70 -6.31 2.91
C ASP A 257 20.39 -4.95 3.14
N THR A 258 20.87 -4.31 2.08
CA THR A 258 21.51 -2.99 2.17
C THR A 258 20.55 -1.89 2.62
N MET A 259 19.27 -2.03 2.29
CA MET A 259 18.21 -1.14 2.73
C MET A 259 18.02 -1.23 4.25
N PHE A 260 17.91 -2.45 4.78
CA PHE A 260 17.78 -2.65 6.22
C PHE A 260 19.06 -2.28 6.99
N GLU A 261 20.25 -2.49 6.42
CA GLU A 261 21.51 -1.95 6.99
C GLU A 261 21.42 -0.44 7.23
N LYS A 262 20.94 0.32 6.24
CA LYS A 262 20.75 1.78 6.36
C LYS A 262 19.66 2.14 7.37
N LEU A 263 18.59 1.33 7.44
CA LEU A 263 17.52 1.52 8.41
C LEU A 263 18.02 1.30 9.84
N ILE A 264 18.85 0.28 10.06
CA ILE A 264 19.49 0.00 11.36
C ILE A 264 20.49 1.11 11.70
N ALA A 265 21.31 1.57 10.75
CA ALA A 265 22.24 2.66 10.98
C ALA A 265 21.55 3.97 11.41
N SER A 266 20.30 4.19 10.99
CA SER A 266 19.48 5.34 11.38
C SER A 266 18.58 5.10 12.59
N SER A 267 18.62 3.92 13.22
CA SER A 267 17.73 3.57 14.33
C SER A 267 17.93 4.44 15.57
N ASP A 268 19.15 4.96 15.79
CA ASP A 268 19.47 5.84 16.91
C ASP A 268 18.73 7.19 16.82
N GLU A 269 18.41 7.67 15.61
CA GLU A 269 17.73 8.93 15.38
C GLU A 269 16.21 8.78 15.32
N VAL A 270 15.73 7.69 14.72
CA VAL A 270 14.31 7.51 14.39
C VAL A 270 13.57 6.67 15.44
N GLY A 271 14.29 5.78 16.13
CA GLY A 271 13.72 4.78 17.02
C GLY A 271 12.98 3.66 16.29
N SER A 272 12.12 2.95 17.00
CA SER A 272 11.30 1.85 16.48
C SER A 272 10.14 2.36 15.61
N PHE A 273 9.67 1.51 14.70
CA PHE A 273 8.46 1.73 13.91
C PHE A 273 7.28 0.97 14.52
N ASP A 274 6.77 1.50 15.62
CA ASP A 274 5.70 0.95 16.47
C ASP A 274 4.30 0.90 15.83
N THR A 275 4.15 1.37 14.60
CA THR A 275 2.87 1.37 13.88
C THR A 275 2.79 0.29 12.81
N VAL A 276 3.92 -0.33 12.44
CA VAL A 276 3.99 -1.30 11.35
C VAL A 276 3.45 -2.65 11.82
N GLU A 277 2.31 -3.06 11.26
CA GLU A 277 1.64 -4.31 11.61
C GLU A 277 1.79 -5.39 10.52
N ILE A 278 2.00 -4.98 9.27
CA ILE A 278 2.07 -5.88 8.11
C ILE A 278 3.37 -5.65 7.35
N LEU A 279 4.14 -6.72 7.17
CA LEU A 279 5.32 -6.76 6.31
C LEU A 279 5.13 -7.83 5.24
N HIS A 280 5.18 -7.43 3.97
CA HIS A 280 5.09 -8.34 2.83
C HIS A 280 6.32 -8.17 1.93
N ILE A 281 7.06 -9.25 1.71
CA ILE A 281 8.21 -9.29 0.81
C ILE A 281 7.95 -10.38 -0.24
N LEU A 282 7.83 -9.97 -1.50
CA LEU A 282 7.51 -10.87 -2.61
C LEU A 282 8.50 -10.74 -3.77
N GLY A 283 9.13 -11.84 -4.14
CA GLY A 283 10.02 -11.96 -5.30
C GLY A 283 11.32 -11.17 -5.18
N CYS A 284 11.90 -11.09 -3.98
CA CYS A 284 13.15 -10.36 -3.72
C CYS A 284 14.33 -11.34 -3.55
N PRO A 285 14.91 -11.87 -4.64
CA PRO A 285 15.80 -13.04 -4.58
C PRO A 285 17.15 -12.76 -3.93
N ASP A 286 17.69 -11.54 -4.07
CA ASP A 286 19.07 -11.20 -3.74
C ASP A 286 19.32 -11.03 -2.22
N TRP A 287 18.42 -11.53 -1.36
CA TRP A 287 18.57 -11.47 0.09
C TRP A 287 19.70 -12.38 0.57
N ILE A 288 20.75 -11.78 1.14
CA ILE A 288 21.90 -12.51 1.72
C ILE A 288 22.02 -12.34 3.24
N GLY A 289 21.03 -11.71 3.88
CA GLY A 289 21.05 -11.38 5.30
C GLY A 289 21.68 -10.02 5.61
N VAL A 290 21.35 -9.50 6.78
CA VAL A 290 21.85 -8.21 7.30
C VAL A 290 22.93 -8.52 8.35
N ARG A 291 24.05 -7.80 8.30
CA ARG A 291 25.23 -8.01 9.15
C ARG A 291 25.19 -7.18 10.42
N SER A 292 24.58 -6.00 10.38
CA SER A 292 24.40 -5.16 11.57
C SER A 292 23.22 -5.64 12.40
N THR A 293 23.26 -5.37 13.71
CA THR A 293 22.16 -5.67 14.63
C THR A 293 21.59 -4.38 15.20
N ALA A 294 20.27 -4.24 15.14
CA ALA A 294 19.55 -3.15 15.76
C ALA A 294 19.68 -3.21 17.29
N LYS A 295 19.75 -2.03 17.92
CA LYS A 295 19.81 -1.91 19.39
C LYS A 295 18.45 -2.16 20.07
N CYS A 296 17.37 -2.15 19.29
CA CYS A 296 16.00 -2.29 19.77
C CYS A 296 15.19 -3.12 18.78
N ASP A 297 13.98 -3.51 19.19
CA ASP A 297 13.01 -4.09 18.27
C ASP A 297 12.53 -3.00 17.31
N MET A 298 12.91 -3.13 16.04
CA MET A 298 12.58 -2.14 15.01
C MET A 298 11.11 -2.16 14.62
N LEU A 299 10.41 -3.29 14.78
CA LEU A 299 9.02 -3.49 14.35
C LEU A 299 8.19 -4.18 15.46
N PRO A 300 8.03 -3.55 16.63
CA PRO A 300 7.50 -4.21 17.83
C PRO A 300 6.01 -4.58 17.72
N SER A 301 5.27 -3.96 16.79
CA SER A 301 3.83 -4.19 16.58
C SER A 301 3.52 -5.09 15.38
N LEU A 302 4.53 -5.78 14.85
CA LEU A 302 4.39 -6.63 13.66
C LEU A 302 3.51 -7.84 13.94
N LYS A 303 2.39 -7.94 13.22
CA LYS A 303 1.35 -8.97 13.37
C LYS A 303 1.31 -9.96 12.23
N TYR A 304 1.60 -9.50 11.01
CA TYR A 304 1.47 -10.30 9.79
C TYR A 304 2.75 -10.22 8.96
N ILE A 305 3.35 -11.38 8.70
CA ILE A 305 4.54 -11.52 7.86
C ILE A 305 4.21 -12.41 6.67
N TYR A 306 4.50 -11.91 5.48
CA TYR A 306 4.37 -12.65 4.22
C TYR A 306 5.70 -12.61 3.49
N LEU A 307 6.32 -13.77 3.29
CA LEU A 307 7.55 -13.94 2.54
C LEU A 307 7.27 -14.89 1.38
N ASP A 308 7.55 -14.44 0.17
CA ASP A 308 7.35 -15.23 -1.04
C ASP A 308 8.51 -15.04 -2.01
N GLY A 309 9.09 -16.13 -2.50
CA GLY A 309 10.09 -16.07 -3.58
C GLY A 309 11.45 -15.55 -3.13
N LEU A 310 11.80 -15.73 -1.84
CA LEU A 310 13.11 -15.40 -1.31
C LEU A 310 14.08 -16.57 -1.53
N ILE A 311 14.62 -16.67 -2.74
CA ILE A 311 15.33 -17.87 -3.18
C ILE A 311 16.62 -18.19 -2.43
N HIS A 312 17.24 -17.20 -1.79
CA HIS A 312 18.47 -17.35 -1.02
C HIS A 312 18.24 -17.37 0.51
N LEU A 313 16.99 -17.25 0.97
CA LEU A 313 16.66 -17.27 2.39
C LEU A 313 16.93 -18.67 2.97
N SER A 314 17.99 -18.80 3.76
CA SER A 314 18.32 -20.03 4.51
C SER A 314 17.49 -20.17 5.79
N CYS A 315 17.26 -19.06 6.48
CA CYS A 315 16.52 -19.01 7.74
C CYS A 315 15.76 -17.68 7.88
N PHE A 316 14.53 -17.69 8.40
CA PHE A 316 13.83 -16.41 8.68
C PHE A 316 14.51 -15.60 9.79
N SER A 317 15.25 -16.23 10.70
CA SER A 317 16.07 -15.52 11.69
C SER A 317 17.13 -14.61 11.06
N ASP A 318 17.56 -14.86 9.81
CA ASP A 318 18.48 -14.00 9.07
C ASP A 318 17.87 -12.62 8.75
N LEU A 319 16.54 -12.50 8.83
CA LEU A 319 15.80 -11.24 8.78
C LEU A 319 15.46 -10.72 10.19
N ALA A 320 15.03 -11.60 11.08
CA ALA A 320 14.50 -11.21 12.39
C ALA A 320 15.58 -10.72 13.37
N LEU A 321 16.72 -11.43 13.47
CA LEU A 321 17.78 -11.11 14.43
C LEU A 321 18.43 -9.75 14.15
N PRO A 322 18.81 -9.40 12.90
CA PRO A 322 19.39 -8.09 12.61
C PRO A 322 18.46 -6.92 12.94
N LEU A 323 17.15 -7.11 12.80
CA LEU A 323 16.15 -6.08 13.11
C LEU A 323 15.70 -6.08 14.59
N GLY A 324 16.29 -6.96 15.41
CA GLY A 324 15.94 -7.08 16.83
C GLY A 324 14.50 -7.52 17.08
N LEU A 325 13.85 -8.19 16.10
CA LEU A 325 12.43 -8.50 16.15
C LEU A 325 12.13 -9.50 17.27
N LYS A 326 11.34 -9.09 18.26
CA LYS A 326 10.84 -9.98 19.31
C LYS A 326 9.60 -10.76 18.88
N LEU A 327 8.88 -10.25 17.87
CA LEU A 327 7.70 -10.88 17.28
C LEU A 327 6.60 -11.24 18.31
N SER A 328 6.52 -10.48 19.41
CA SER A 328 5.58 -10.76 20.51
C SER A 328 4.12 -10.57 20.09
N GLU A 329 3.86 -9.68 19.14
CA GLU A 329 2.53 -9.43 18.56
C GLU A 329 2.25 -10.26 17.30
N LEU A 330 3.14 -11.15 16.90
CA LEU A 330 3.00 -11.91 15.66
C LEU A 330 1.77 -12.83 15.72
N ILE A 331 0.86 -12.67 14.77
CA ILE A 331 -0.38 -13.45 14.62
C ILE A 331 -0.28 -14.45 13.48
N PHE A 332 0.38 -14.06 12.38
CA PHE A 332 0.39 -14.82 11.14
C PHE A 332 1.77 -14.73 10.47
N ILE A 333 2.29 -15.88 10.07
CA ILE A 333 3.47 -15.98 9.21
C ILE A 333 3.20 -16.89 8.02
N SER A 334 3.51 -16.41 6.82
CA SER A 334 3.49 -17.20 5.59
C SER A 334 4.85 -17.14 4.92
N VAL A 335 5.43 -18.30 4.61
CA VAL A 335 6.67 -18.43 3.84
C VAL A 335 6.44 -19.36 2.65
N GLN A 336 6.55 -18.81 1.45
CA GLN A 336 6.22 -19.47 0.20
C GLN A 336 7.39 -19.39 -0.78
N ASN A 337 7.59 -20.42 -1.59
CA ASN A 337 8.58 -20.42 -2.68
C ASN A 337 10.02 -20.04 -2.22
N CYS A 338 10.45 -20.55 -1.06
CA CYS A 338 11.79 -20.34 -0.51
C CYS A 338 12.60 -21.65 -0.58
N PRO A 339 13.22 -22.00 -1.74
CA PRO A 339 13.85 -23.30 -1.97
C PRO A 339 15.10 -23.59 -1.12
N GLN A 340 15.75 -22.57 -0.57
CA GLN A 340 16.93 -22.72 0.29
C GLN A 340 16.59 -22.68 1.78
N LEU A 341 15.32 -22.51 2.14
CA LEU A 341 14.91 -22.44 3.54
C LEU A 341 15.08 -23.81 4.17
N GLU A 342 15.99 -23.93 5.14
CA GLU A 342 16.23 -25.16 5.89
C GLU A 342 15.47 -25.16 7.22
N GLU A 343 15.27 -23.97 7.79
CA GLU A 343 14.68 -23.73 9.09
C GLU A 343 13.85 -22.45 9.08
N LEU A 344 12.70 -22.44 9.77
CA LEU A 344 11.95 -21.20 9.94
C LEU A 344 12.55 -20.36 11.07
N PHE A 345 12.60 -20.89 12.29
CA PHE A 345 13.15 -20.18 13.45
C PHE A 345 14.46 -20.81 13.93
N LYS A 346 15.56 -20.05 13.84
CA LYS A 346 16.84 -20.37 14.47
C LYS A 346 17.00 -19.60 15.77
N ILE A 347 17.32 -20.32 16.84
CA ILE A 347 17.65 -19.77 18.16
C ILE A 347 19.18 -19.73 18.28
N ASP A 348 19.73 -18.61 18.72
CA ASP A 348 21.17 -18.50 19.00
C ASP A 348 21.54 -19.45 20.14
N GLN A 349 22.53 -20.33 19.92
CA GLN A 349 22.98 -21.35 20.87
C GLN A 349 23.57 -20.76 22.17
N ASN A 350 23.78 -19.44 22.22
CA ASN A 350 24.24 -18.71 23.40
C ASN A 350 23.11 -18.15 24.29
N CYS A 351 21.84 -18.24 23.88
CA CYS A 351 20.74 -17.93 24.79
C CYS A 351 20.56 -19.08 25.78
N SER A 352 20.74 -18.76 27.08
CA SER A 352 20.33 -19.60 28.20
C SER A 352 18.97 -20.22 27.91
N ILE A 353 18.79 -21.51 28.26
CA ILE A 353 17.64 -22.40 28.01
C ILE A 353 16.31 -21.76 28.45
N MET A 354 15.85 -20.75 27.72
CA MET A 354 14.56 -20.10 27.86
C MET A 354 13.84 -20.28 26.54
N ASP A 355 12.65 -20.86 26.62
CA ASP A 355 11.79 -21.12 25.48
C ASP A 355 11.49 -19.81 24.75
N VAL A 356 11.61 -19.81 23.42
CA VAL A 356 11.17 -18.68 22.60
C VAL A 356 9.66 -18.82 22.44
N VAL A 357 8.92 -17.93 23.10
CA VAL A 357 7.46 -17.96 23.09
C VAL A 357 6.93 -16.96 22.07
N PHE A 358 6.10 -17.44 21.14
CA PHE A 358 5.28 -16.58 20.27
C PHE A 358 3.84 -16.58 20.79
N PRO A 359 3.52 -15.69 21.75
CA PRO A 359 2.29 -15.81 22.55
C PRO A 359 1.03 -15.60 21.72
N ASN A 360 1.10 -14.84 20.63
CA ASN A 360 -0.07 -14.47 19.82
C ASN A 360 -0.15 -15.21 18.48
N LEU A 361 0.81 -16.09 18.16
CA LEU A 361 0.90 -16.71 16.84
C LEU A 361 -0.23 -17.72 16.65
N LYS A 362 -1.11 -17.44 15.69
CA LYS A 362 -2.29 -18.24 15.36
C LYS A 362 -2.14 -19.07 14.09
N THR A 363 -1.35 -18.60 13.14
CA THR A 363 -1.26 -19.26 11.83
C THR A 363 0.16 -19.30 11.30
N ILE A 364 0.57 -20.51 10.89
CA ILE A 364 1.80 -20.76 10.13
C ILE A 364 1.39 -21.35 8.78
N SER A 365 1.83 -20.73 7.69
CA SER A 365 1.62 -21.23 6.34
C SER A 365 2.95 -21.38 5.61
N LEU A 366 3.27 -22.60 5.20
CA LEU A 366 4.53 -22.98 4.56
C LEU A 366 4.20 -23.62 3.21
N GLY A 367 4.85 -23.15 2.15
CA GLY A 367 4.63 -23.72 0.83
C GLY A 367 5.85 -23.68 -0.07
N ASN A 368 6.03 -24.73 -0.88
CA ASN A 368 7.10 -24.83 -1.87
C ASN A 368 8.50 -24.54 -1.25
N CYS A 369 8.77 -25.12 -0.07
CA CYS A 369 10.05 -25.03 0.63
C CYS A 369 10.71 -26.42 0.70
N PRO A 370 11.29 -26.93 -0.41
CA PRO A 370 11.78 -28.30 -0.53
C PRO A 370 12.91 -28.69 0.43
N ARG A 371 13.68 -27.72 0.95
CA ARG A 371 14.77 -27.97 1.89
C ARG A 371 14.39 -27.83 3.35
N LEU A 372 13.16 -27.40 3.65
CA LEU A 372 12.73 -27.12 5.01
C LEU A 372 12.65 -28.43 5.80
N ARG A 373 13.49 -28.57 6.82
CA ARG A 373 13.58 -29.81 7.63
C ARG A 373 12.76 -29.72 8.91
N SER A 374 12.70 -28.53 9.48
CA SER A 374 12.00 -28.25 10.73
C SER A 374 11.47 -26.82 10.78
N VAL A 375 10.40 -26.60 11.53
CA VAL A 375 9.93 -25.24 11.89
C VAL A 375 10.91 -24.59 12.89
N SER A 376 11.49 -25.37 13.81
CA SER A 376 12.56 -24.91 14.71
C SER A 376 13.39 -26.08 15.27
N TRP A 377 14.62 -25.85 15.74
CA TRP A 377 15.46 -26.92 16.34
C TRP A 377 15.34 -27.05 17.86
N GLN A 378 14.88 -26.00 18.55
CA GLN A 378 14.72 -25.96 20.00
C GLN A 378 13.44 -25.20 20.39
N ASN A 379 13.04 -25.37 21.66
CA ASN A 379 11.83 -24.91 22.36
C ASN A 379 11.20 -23.60 21.86
N VAL A 380 10.51 -23.66 20.72
CA VAL A 380 9.59 -22.62 20.28
C VAL A 380 8.21 -23.01 20.74
N VAL A 381 7.58 -22.17 21.56
CA VAL A 381 6.25 -22.43 22.10
C VAL A 381 5.27 -21.46 21.45
N CYS A 382 4.29 -22.02 20.73
CA CYS A 382 3.22 -21.28 20.07
C CYS A 382 1.88 -21.67 20.75
N PRO A 383 1.58 -21.15 21.95
CA PRO A 383 0.51 -21.68 22.79
C PRO A 383 -0.90 -21.46 22.21
N HIS A 384 -1.07 -20.50 21.31
CA HIS A 384 -2.37 -20.17 20.69
C HIS A 384 -2.42 -20.51 19.19
N LEU A 385 -1.58 -21.43 18.73
CA LEU A 385 -1.57 -21.84 17.33
C LEU A 385 -2.89 -22.54 16.97
N GLU A 386 -3.56 -22.03 15.93
CA GLU A 386 -4.88 -22.49 15.49
C GLU A 386 -4.82 -23.18 14.12
N VAL A 387 -3.97 -22.70 13.20
CA VAL A 387 -3.92 -23.18 11.81
C VAL A 387 -2.48 -23.42 11.36
N VAL A 388 -2.23 -24.60 10.80
CA VAL A 388 -0.94 -24.95 10.18
C VAL A 388 -1.18 -25.43 8.76
N GLY A 389 -0.67 -24.72 7.76
CA GLY A 389 -0.71 -25.15 6.37
C GLY A 389 0.69 -25.51 5.88
N VAL A 390 0.87 -26.69 5.29
CA VAL A 390 2.13 -27.16 4.72
C VAL A 390 1.88 -27.75 3.33
N LEU A 391 2.43 -27.12 2.29
CA LEU A 391 2.26 -27.55 0.89
C LEU A 391 3.63 -27.72 0.23
N ASN A 392 3.89 -28.82 -0.46
CA ASN A 392 5.19 -29.07 -1.14
C ASN A 392 6.45 -28.78 -0.27
N CYS A 393 6.47 -29.25 0.99
CA CYS A 393 7.63 -29.20 1.89
C CYS A 393 8.09 -30.63 2.27
N PRO A 394 8.58 -31.45 1.32
CA PRO A 394 8.80 -32.89 1.50
C PRO A 394 9.80 -33.28 2.59
N LEU A 395 10.75 -32.40 2.95
CA LEU A 395 11.74 -32.69 3.99
C LEU A 395 11.28 -32.27 5.39
N LEU A 396 10.11 -31.63 5.53
CA LEU A 396 9.62 -31.13 6.81
C LEU A 396 9.04 -32.28 7.62
N LYS A 397 9.87 -32.85 8.48
CA LYS A 397 9.47 -34.02 9.27
C LYS A 397 8.93 -33.68 10.66
N LYS A 398 9.17 -32.47 11.17
CA LYS A 398 8.77 -32.07 12.52
C LYS A 398 8.14 -30.68 12.56
N LEU A 399 6.98 -30.56 13.21
CA LEU A 399 6.25 -29.29 13.43
C LEU A 399 6.43 -28.68 14.82
N ASN A 400 7.01 -29.43 15.77
CA ASN A 400 7.14 -29.05 17.19
C ASN A 400 5.81 -28.69 17.87
N LEU A 401 4.73 -29.43 17.55
CA LEU A 401 3.45 -29.30 18.24
C LEU A 401 3.50 -30.07 19.57
N THR A 402 3.10 -29.41 20.66
CA THR A 402 3.10 -29.98 22.01
C THR A 402 1.69 -30.35 22.45
N ALA A 403 1.55 -31.02 23.61
CA ALA A 403 0.24 -31.30 24.21
C ALA A 403 -0.62 -30.04 24.44
N GLN A 404 -0.01 -28.86 24.61
CA GLN A 404 -0.75 -27.59 24.72
C GLN A 404 -1.48 -27.23 23.42
N ASN A 405 -0.94 -27.63 22.26
CA ASN A 405 -1.52 -27.31 20.95
C ASN A 405 -2.74 -28.17 20.61
N VAL A 406 -2.91 -29.34 21.25
CA VAL A 406 -4.03 -30.26 20.99
C VAL A 406 -5.39 -29.60 21.19
N GLY A 407 -5.51 -28.69 22.17
CA GLY A 407 -6.77 -27.98 22.44
C GLY A 407 -7.00 -26.72 21.61
N THR A 408 -5.99 -26.24 20.87
CA THR A 408 -6.04 -24.94 20.17
C THR A 408 -6.07 -25.08 18.66
N ILE A 409 -5.42 -26.12 18.12
CA ILE A 409 -5.36 -26.38 16.69
C ILE A 409 -6.77 -26.70 16.19
N LYS A 410 -7.20 -25.95 15.17
CA LYS A 410 -8.48 -26.09 14.49
C LYS A 410 -8.32 -26.75 13.13
N LYS A 411 -7.17 -26.52 12.47
CA LYS A 411 -6.94 -26.99 11.10
C LYS A 411 -5.47 -27.24 10.82
N ILE A 412 -5.17 -28.39 10.23
CA ILE A 412 -3.89 -28.69 9.61
C ILE A 412 -4.13 -29.07 8.15
N ASP A 413 -3.52 -28.36 7.20
CA ASP A 413 -3.64 -28.66 5.77
C ASP A 413 -2.31 -29.16 5.21
N GLY A 414 -2.33 -30.24 4.43
CA GLY A 414 -1.14 -30.71 3.70
C GLY A 414 -1.39 -31.96 2.83
N ARG A 415 -0.33 -32.51 2.23
CA ARG A 415 -0.42 -33.80 1.52
C ARG A 415 -0.66 -34.93 2.53
N GLN A 416 -1.46 -35.93 2.15
CA GLN A 416 -1.67 -37.14 2.95
C GLN A 416 -0.35 -37.86 3.24
N GLU A 417 0.48 -38.05 2.21
CA GLU A 417 1.80 -38.70 2.32
C GLU A 417 2.70 -38.02 3.37
N TRP A 418 2.72 -36.68 3.37
CA TRP A 418 3.49 -35.90 4.33
C TRP A 418 2.98 -36.06 5.77
N TRP A 419 1.66 -36.06 5.96
CA TRP A 419 1.05 -36.25 7.28
C TRP A 419 1.36 -37.64 7.87
N ASP A 420 1.35 -38.66 7.01
CA ASP A 420 1.63 -40.03 7.41
C ASP A 420 3.10 -40.22 7.81
N GLU A 421 4.03 -39.52 7.14
CA GLU A 421 5.49 -39.53 7.40
C GLU A 421 5.95 -38.57 8.51
N LEU A 422 5.08 -37.72 9.06
CA LEU A 422 5.45 -36.74 10.08
C LEU A 422 5.92 -37.42 11.37
N GLU A 423 7.03 -36.94 11.94
CA GLU A 423 7.60 -37.38 13.20
C GLU A 423 6.90 -36.68 14.37
N TRP A 424 6.39 -37.47 15.32
CA TRP A 424 5.65 -37.00 16.50
C TRP A 424 6.41 -37.33 17.78
N ASP A 425 6.38 -36.42 18.76
CA ASP A 425 7.00 -36.66 20.07
C ASP A 425 6.26 -37.74 20.88
N ASN A 426 4.95 -37.90 20.65
CA ASN A 426 4.11 -38.97 21.21
C ASN A 426 2.92 -39.25 20.26
N ASP A 427 2.57 -40.53 20.07
CA ASP A 427 1.40 -41.00 19.31
C ASP A 427 0.07 -40.39 19.79
N ASP A 428 -0.05 -40.06 21.08
CA ASP A 428 -1.23 -39.39 21.62
C ASP A 428 -1.47 -38.02 20.94
N ILE A 429 -0.40 -37.27 20.65
CA ILE A 429 -0.51 -35.96 19.99
C ILE A 429 -1.03 -36.15 18.56
N LYS A 430 -0.50 -37.13 17.82
CA LYS A 430 -0.95 -37.47 16.46
C LYS A 430 -2.43 -37.84 16.45
N ASN A 431 -2.84 -38.74 17.33
CA ASN A 431 -4.22 -39.24 17.39
C ASN A 431 -5.22 -38.13 17.73
N ASN A 432 -4.87 -37.22 18.63
CA ASN A 432 -5.75 -36.11 18.99
C ASN A 432 -5.80 -35.00 17.91
N LEU A 433 -4.75 -34.83 17.12
CA LEU A 433 -4.72 -33.83 16.03
C LEU A 433 -5.23 -34.36 14.69
N HIS A 434 -5.32 -35.69 14.50
CA HIS A 434 -5.83 -36.30 13.27
C HIS A 434 -7.20 -35.78 12.83
N PRO A 435 -8.20 -35.54 13.70
CA PRO A 435 -9.48 -34.96 13.28
C PRO A 435 -9.38 -33.54 12.71
N CYS A 436 -8.31 -32.81 13.03
CA CYS A 436 -8.05 -31.46 12.53
C CYS A 436 -7.31 -31.46 11.18
N PHE A 437 -6.80 -32.61 10.74
CA PHE A 437 -6.07 -32.73 9.48
C PHE A 437 -7.04 -32.81 8.28
N THR A 438 -6.82 -31.94 7.31
CA THR A 438 -7.55 -31.91 6.04
C THR A 438 -6.57 -32.11 4.88
N PRO A 439 -6.66 -33.23 4.13
CA PRO A 439 -5.81 -33.43 2.96
C PRO A 439 -6.11 -32.36 1.90
N SER A 440 -5.07 -31.69 1.41
CA SER A 440 -5.23 -30.68 0.34
C SER A 440 -4.89 -31.31 -1.02
N PRO A 441 -5.83 -31.31 -1.99
CA PRO A 441 -5.60 -31.89 -3.33
C PRO A 441 -4.66 -31.04 -4.21
N TRP A 442 -4.32 -29.85 -3.77
CA TRP A 442 -3.39 -28.92 -4.44
C TRP A 442 -1.99 -28.93 -3.80
N ALA A 443 -1.78 -29.78 -2.79
CA ALA A 443 -0.57 -29.86 -1.99
C ALA A 443 0.55 -30.59 -2.70
#